data_AF-A0A150WHQ3-F1
#
_entry.id   AF-A0A150WHQ3-F1
#
_cell.length_a   1.000
_cell.length_b   1.000
_cell.length_c   1.000
_cell.angle_alpha   90.00
_cell.angle_beta   90.00
_cell.angle_gamma   90.00
#
_symmetry.space_group_name_H-M   'P 1'
#
loop_
_entity.id
_entity.type
_entity.pdbx_description
1 polymer ?
#
loop_
_entity_poly.entity_id
_entity_poly.type
_entity_poly.pdbx_seq_one_letter_code
_entity_poly.pdbx_strand_id
1 'polypeptide(L)'
;MTKSVLVSLMMVLSFNAAQANDGDLTLPGERWLAKFTAFVCEDGNTPTASVPAEFAAYNVAFGKASTDYSLDNLLVKATFEQDGVTCSYSSIIFADNAAKTAKLVQSKAYAPNGGSDCAQGKAFLDGVLNFNNYKYLHGRAAIYVPASDAALQCGGSATTVGLHFQVLGRVQ
;
A
#
# COMPACT_ATOMS: atom_id res chain seq x y z
N MET A 1 -16.74 -66.00 22.79
CA MET A 1 -17.37 -65.02 21.87
C MET A 1 -17.09 -63.63 22.42
N THR A 2 -16.20 -62.92 21.73
CA THR A 2 -15.58 -61.65 22.13
C THR A 2 -16.54 -60.48 21.94
N LYS A 3 -16.72 -59.67 23.00
CA LYS A 3 -17.46 -58.41 23.00
C LYS A 3 -16.59 -57.32 22.38
N SER A 4 -16.96 -56.83 21.20
CA SER A 4 -16.34 -55.65 20.60
C SER A 4 -16.98 -54.38 21.18
N VAL A 5 -16.17 -53.60 21.90
CA VAL A 5 -16.52 -52.25 22.37
C VAL A 5 -16.12 -51.27 21.27
N LEU A 6 -17.11 -50.64 20.63
CA LEU A 6 -16.91 -49.53 19.70
C LEU A 6 -16.81 -48.24 20.52
N VAL A 7 -15.59 -47.71 20.63
CA VAL A 7 -15.32 -46.38 21.19
C VAL A 7 -15.48 -45.35 20.07
N SER A 8 -16.59 -44.59 20.08
CA SER A 8 -16.79 -43.44 19.19
C SER A 8 -15.87 -42.29 19.63
N LEU A 9 -14.84 -42.04 18.83
CA LEU A 9 -13.94 -40.90 18.95
C LEU A 9 -14.63 -39.65 18.36
N MET A 10 -15.30 -38.88 19.21
CA MET A 10 -15.81 -37.55 18.87
C MET A 10 -14.61 -36.60 18.67
N MET A 11 -14.21 -36.39 17.41
CA MET A 11 -13.29 -35.31 17.03
C MET A 11 -13.99 -33.97 17.26
N VAL A 12 -13.59 -33.28 18.31
CA VAL A 12 -13.93 -31.88 18.54
C VAL A 12 -13.17 -31.07 17.50
N LEU A 13 -13.88 -30.67 16.42
CA LEU A 13 -13.42 -29.66 15.47
C LEU A 13 -13.36 -28.32 16.21
N SER A 14 -12.20 -28.04 16.81
CA SER A 14 -11.85 -26.71 17.30
C SER A 14 -11.66 -25.80 16.09
N PHE A 15 -12.75 -25.21 15.60
CA PHE A 15 -12.70 -24.07 14.69
C PHE A 15 -12.10 -22.89 15.46
N ASN A 16 -10.78 -22.80 15.46
CA ASN A 16 -10.09 -21.54 15.71
C ASN A 16 -10.47 -20.62 14.54
N ALA A 17 -11.59 -19.93 14.65
CA ALA A 17 -11.85 -18.75 13.86
C ALA A 17 -10.73 -17.75 14.22
N ALA A 18 -9.66 -17.76 13.43
CA ALA A 18 -8.67 -16.71 13.45
C ALA A 18 -9.43 -15.42 13.15
N GLN A 19 -9.70 -14.63 14.19
CA GLN A 19 -10.17 -13.27 14.02
C GLN A 19 -9.08 -12.57 13.21
N ALA A 20 -9.37 -12.31 11.93
CA ALA A 20 -8.56 -11.40 11.14
C ALA A 20 -8.46 -10.12 11.98
N ASN A 21 -7.24 -9.76 12.37
CA ASN A 21 -7.00 -8.56 13.15
C ASN A 21 -7.25 -7.39 12.18
N ASP A 22 -8.49 -6.95 12.05
CA ASP A 22 -8.86 -5.87 11.11
C ASP A 22 -8.16 -4.59 11.53
N GLY A 23 -7.41 -4.01 10.59
CA GLY A 23 -6.47 -2.94 10.88
C GLY A 23 -5.32 -2.89 9.88
N ASP A 24 -4.67 -1.73 9.80
CA ASP A 24 -3.52 -1.53 8.92
C ASP A 24 -2.33 -2.40 9.34
N LEU A 25 -1.42 -2.63 8.41
CA LEU A 25 -0.06 -3.09 8.73
C LEU A 25 0.60 -2.10 9.71
N THR A 26 1.44 -2.65 10.58
CA THR A 26 2.29 -1.89 11.50
C THR A 26 3.75 -2.07 11.10
N LEU A 27 4.56 -1.04 11.30
CA LEU A 27 6.00 -1.11 11.06
C LEU A 27 6.74 -1.01 12.41
N PRO A 28 7.43 -2.08 12.85
CA PRO A 28 8.26 -2.01 14.05
C PRO A 28 9.35 -0.95 13.92
N GLY A 29 9.51 -0.10 14.94
CA GLY A 29 10.56 0.92 14.95
C GLY A 29 10.28 2.13 14.04
N GLU A 30 9.00 2.39 13.70
CA GLU A 30 8.58 3.63 13.03
C GLU A 30 9.21 4.87 13.67
N ARG A 31 9.90 5.67 12.86
CA ARG A 31 10.71 6.79 13.35
C ARG A 31 10.40 8.09 12.64
N TRP A 32 10.15 8.04 11.34
CA TRP A 32 9.85 9.23 10.54
C TRP A 32 8.48 9.12 9.90
N LEU A 33 7.78 10.25 9.85
CA LEU A 33 6.48 10.38 9.24
C LEU A 33 6.56 11.33 8.05
N ALA A 34 5.88 10.98 6.97
CA ALA A 34 5.69 11.78 5.78
C ALA A 34 4.21 11.83 5.40
N LYS A 35 3.79 12.90 4.74
CA LYS A 35 2.47 12.99 4.11
C LYS A 35 2.60 12.88 2.61
N PHE A 36 1.64 12.22 1.97
CA PHE A 36 1.43 12.39 0.55
C PHE A 36 1.11 13.86 0.26
N THR A 37 1.63 14.39 -0.85
CA THR A 37 1.34 15.77 -1.25
C THR A 37 0.73 15.87 -2.64
N ALA A 38 1.18 15.04 -3.58
CA ALA A 38 0.71 15.07 -4.96
C ALA A 38 1.20 13.84 -5.74
N PHE A 39 0.53 13.58 -6.84
CA PHE A 39 1.17 12.90 -7.97
C PHE A 39 2.08 13.91 -8.67
N VAL A 40 3.31 13.51 -9.00
CA VAL A 40 4.32 14.38 -9.62
C VAL A 40 4.92 13.74 -10.87
N CYS A 41 5.50 14.54 -11.74
CA CYS A 41 6.23 14.07 -12.91
C CYS A 41 7.64 13.58 -12.56
N GLU A 42 8.39 13.12 -13.57
CA GLU A 42 9.70 12.46 -13.38
C GLU A 42 10.74 13.32 -12.64
N ASP A 43 10.61 14.64 -12.72
CA ASP A 43 11.43 15.61 -12.00
C ASP A 43 11.23 15.57 -10.47
N GLY A 44 10.19 14.88 -9.99
CA GLY A 44 9.84 14.72 -8.58
C GLY A 44 9.21 15.97 -7.95
N ASN A 45 8.89 17.00 -8.73
CA ASN A 45 8.45 18.30 -8.23
C ASN A 45 7.25 18.88 -8.98
N THR A 46 7.16 18.67 -10.29
CA THR A 46 6.06 19.19 -11.10
C THR A 46 4.82 18.35 -10.85
N PRO A 47 3.72 18.90 -10.30
CA PRO A 47 2.50 18.14 -10.10
C PRO A 47 1.89 17.69 -11.44
N THR A 48 1.21 16.54 -11.44
CA THR A 48 0.35 16.14 -12.55
C THR A 48 -0.83 17.11 -12.68
N ALA A 49 -1.43 17.18 -13.88
CA ALA A 49 -2.60 18.03 -14.13
C ALA A 49 -3.84 17.58 -13.35
N SER A 50 -4.00 16.27 -13.16
CA SER A 50 -5.05 15.65 -12.35
C SER A 50 -4.54 14.39 -11.65
N VAL A 51 -5.39 13.75 -10.85
CA VAL A 51 -5.15 12.37 -10.41
C VAL A 51 -5.08 11.49 -11.67
N PRO A 52 -4.07 10.60 -11.80
CA PRO A 52 -3.97 9.71 -12.96
C PRO A 52 -5.20 8.80 -13.07
N ALA A 53 -5.62 8.51 -14.30
CA ALA A 53 -6.94 7.95 -14.60
C ALA A 53 -7.26 6.66 -13.83
N GLU A 54 -6.31 5.73 -13.74
CA GLU A 54 -6.51 4.45 -13.05
C GLU A 54 -6.64 4.62 -11.53
N PHE A 55 -5.92 5.59 -10.94
CA PHE A 55 -6.07 5.94 -9.52
C PHE A 55 -7.40 6.64 -9.25
N ALA A 56 -7.84 7.51 -10.17
CA ALA A 56 -9.12 8.18 -10.08
C ALA A 56 -10.29 7.19 -10.20
N ALA A 57 -10.17 6.14 -11.02
CA ALA A 57 -11.20 5.12 -11.19
C ALA A 57 -11.53 4.36 -9.89
N TYR A 58 -10.55 4.21 -9.00
CA TYR A 58 -10.72 3.60 -7.67
C TYR A 58 -10.90 4.64 -6.55
N ASN A 59 -11.03 5.93 -6.86
CA ASN A 59 -11.02 7.02 -5.88
C ASN A 59 -9.85 6.90 -4.87
N VAL A 60 -8.64 6.59 -5.36
CA VAL A 60 -7.48 6.37 -4.50
C VAL A 60 -7.04 7.68 -3.85
N ALA A 61 -6.94 7.67 -2.53
CA ALA A 61 -6.37 8.77 -1.75
C ALA A 61 -5.20 8.25 -0.89
N PHE A 62 -3.99 8.68 -1.22
CA PHE A 62 -2.82 8.42 -0.37
C PHE A 62 -2.83 9.36 0.84
N GLY A 63 -2.56 8.80 2.02
CA GLY A 63 -2.54 9.52 3.28
C GLY A 63 -1.12 9.81 3.75
N LYS A 64 -0.68 9.02 4.73
CA LYS A 64 0.65 9.14 5.33
C LYS A 64 1.52 7.96 4.90
N ALA A 65 2.82 8.20 4.93
CA ALA A 65 3.82 7.15 4.93
C ALA A 65 4.70 7.29 6.16
N SER A 66 5.17 6.19 6.73
CA SER A 66 6.17 6.20 7.81
C SER A 66 7.30 5.25 7.48
N THR A 67 8.46 5.49 8.09
CA THR A 67 9.64 4.65 7.88
C THR A 67 10.39 4.42 9.18
N ASP A 68 11.06 3.27 9.26
CA ASP A 68 11.92 2.85 10.37
C ASP A 68 13.28 3.55 10.35
N TYR A 69 14.16 3.22 11.32
CA TYR A 69 15.48 3.84 11.50
C TYR A 69 16.42 3.72 10.29
N SER A 70 16.32 2.64 9.51
CA SER A 70 17.21 2.45 8.35
C SER A 70 16.78 3.26 7.13
N LEU A 71 15.54 3.78 7.11
CA LEU A 71 14.91 4.39 5.94
C LEU A 71 14.64 3.43 4.78
N ASP A 72 14.76 2.12 5.04
CA ASP A 72 14.61 1.10 4.00
C ASP A 72 13.21 0.47 4.03
N ASN A 73 12.46 0.61 5.12
CA ASN A 73 11.10 0.06 5.22
C ASN A 73 10.08 1.19 5.30
N LEU A 74 9.31 1.37 4.24
CA LEU A 74 8.26 2.39 4.14
C LEU A 74 6.88 1.75 4.32
N LEU A 75 6.16 2.13 5.38
CA LEU A 75 4.74 1.85 5.55
C LEU A 75 3.93 2.93 4.83
N VAL A 76 3.31 2.62 3.71
CA VAL A 76 2.42 3.53 2.96
C VAL A 76 0.96 3.19 3.25
N LYS A 77 0.16 4.21 3.56
CA LYS A 77 -1.29 4.10 3.78
C LYS A 77 -2.08 4.86 2.71
N ALA A 78 -3.16 4.25 2.25
CA ALA A 78 -4.10 4.85 1.31
C ALA A 78 -5.52 4.38 1.62
N THR A 79 -6.50 5.04 0.99
CA THR A 79 -7.87 4.55 0.87
C THR A 79 -8.25 4.45 -0.60
N PHE A 80 -9.24 3.63 -0.89
CA PHE A 80 -9.87 3.54 -2.21
C PHE A 80 -11.34 3.15 -2.05
N GLU A 81 -12.12 3.27 -3.11
CA GLU A 81 -13.51 2.82 -3.16
C GLU A 81 -13.67 1.55 -3.98
N GLN A 82 -14.46 0.62 -3.47
CA GLN A 82 -14.91 -0.57 -4.18
C GLN A 82 -16.35 -0.87 -3.76
N ASP A 83 -17.22 -1.14 -4.74
CA ASP A 83 -18.64 -1.47 -4.48
C ASP A 83 -19.40 -0.39 -3.66
N GLY A 84 -18.99 0.88 -3.79
CA GLY A 84 -19.54 1.99 -3.01
C GLY A 84 -19.07 2.04 -1.55
N VAL A 85 -18.10 1.21 -1.17
CA VAL A 85 -17.51 1.15 0.18
C VAL A 85 -16.08 1.65 0.15
N THR A 86 -15.70 2.46 1.15
CA THR A 86 -14.31 2.87 1.34
C THR A 86 -13.51 1.74 1.99
N CYS A 87 -12.46 1.31 1.29
CA CYS A 87 -11.46 0.35 1.74
C CYS A 87 -10.22 1.07 2.25
N SER A 88 -9.68 0.59 3.37
CA SER A 88 -8.34 0.96 3.84
C SER A 88 -7.29 0.09 3.15
N TYR A 89 -6.16 0.68 2.78
CA TYR A 89 -5.00 0.00 2.22
C TYR A 89 -3.73 0.38 3.01
N SER A 90 -2.91 -0.61 3.30
CA SER A 90 -1.58 -0.42 3.87
C SER A 90 -0.57 -1.35 3.21
N SER A 91 0.64 -0.86 2.99
CA SER A 91 1.72 -1.62 2.37
C SER A 91 3.06 -1.34 3.02
N ILE A 92 3.90 -2.36 3.12
CA ILE A 92 5.31 -2.23 3.44
C ILE A 92 6.08 -2.33 2.12
N ILE A 93 6.86 -1.29 1.85
CA ILE A 93 7.69 -1.15 0.67
C ILE A 93 9.14 -1.12 1.12
N PHE A 94 9.97 -1.97 0.53
CA PHE A 94 11.41 -1.92 0.69
C PHE A 94 11.99 -0.87 -0.25
N ALA A 95 12.53 0.22 0.32
CA ALA A 95 13.16 1.32 -0.39
C ALA A 95 14.69 1.12 -0.41
N ASP A 96 15.20 0.55 -1.49
CA ASP A 96 16.64 0.40 -1.69
C ASP A 96 17.23 1.73 -2.17
N ASN A 97 17.82 2.48 -1.23
CA ASN A 97 18.46 3.76 -1.49
C ASN A 97 19.67 3.64 -2.43
N ALA A 98 20.36 2.50 -2.44
CA ALA A 98 21.54 2.28 -3.27
C ALA A 98 21.13 1.92 -4.71
N ALA A 99 20.17 1.02 -4.88
CA ALA A 99 19.62 0.64 -6.19
C ALA A 99 18.63 1.67 -6.75
N LYS A 100 18.14 2.61 -5.92
CA LYS A 100 17.09 3.58 -6.25
C LYS A 100 15.78 2.90 -6.68
N THR A 101 15.43 1.83 -5.98
CA THR A 101 14.22 1.03 -6.26
C THR A 101 13.33 0.92 -5.04
N ALA A 102 12.02 0.83 -5.26
CA ALA A 102 11.01 0.56 -4.26
C ALA A 102 10.28 -0.75 -4.63
N LYS A 103 10.23 -1.71 -3.71
CA LYS A 103 9.60 -3.02 -3.93
C LYS A 103 8.53 -3.28 -2.89
N LEU A 104 7.35 -3.71 -3.32
CA LEU A 104 6.30 -4.17 -2.40
C LEU A 104 6.77 -5.45 -1.69
N VAL A 105 6.72 -5.44 -0.36
CA VAL A 105 7.04 -6.61 0.48
C VAL A 105 5.77 -7.26 0.99
N GLN A 106 4.84 -6.43 1.47
CA GLN A 106 3.57 -6.89 2.04
C GLN A 106 2.50 -5.82 1.83
N SER A 107 1.26 -6.25 1.65
CA SER A 107 0.11 -5.34 1.64
C SER A 107 -1.09 -5.97 2.29
N LYS A 108 -2.02 -5.11 2.71
CA LYS A 108 -3.31 -5.48 3.27
C LYS A 108 -4.34 -4.45 2.87
N ALA A 109 -5.54 -4.93 2.53
CA ALA A 109 -6.72 -4.09 2.41
C ALA A 109 -7.89 -4.70 3.17
N TYR A 110 -8.78 -3.85 3.68
CA TYR A 110 -9.99 -4.24 4.40
C TYR A 110 -11.00 -3.10 4.36
N ALA A 111 -12.29 -3.42 4.46
CA ALA A 111 -13.35 -2.44 4.63
C ALA A 111 -13.60 -2.26 6.13
N PRO A 112 -13.29 -1.10 6.75
CA PRO A 112 -13.42 -0.92 8.20
C PRO A 112 -14.83 -1.18 8.75
N ASN A 113 -15.85 -0.99 7.90
CA ASN A 113 -17.26 -1.19 8.24
C ASN A 113 -17.84 -2.44 7.54
N GLY A 114 -17.01 -3.31 6.99
CA GLY A 114 -17.43 -4.41 6.10
C GLY A 114 -18.04 -3.90 4.79
N GLY A 115 -18.73 -4.78 4.06
CA GLY A 115 -19.47 -4.43 2.84
C GLY A 115 -18.69 -4.55 1.51
N SER A 116 -17.39 -4.79 1.56
CA SER A 116 -16.57 -5.16 0.40
C SER A 116 -15.41 -6.07 0.84
N ASP A 117 -14.91 -6.89 -0.07
CA ASP A 117 -13.69 -7.68 0.12
C ASP A 117 -12.41 -6.89 -0.19
N CYS A 118 -12.56 -5.69 -0.77
CA CYS A 118 -11.47 -4.80 -1.15
C CYS A 118 -10.42 -5.44 -2.09
N ALA A 119 -10.74 -6.57 -2.73
CA ALA A 119 -9.75 -7.40 -3.42
C ALA A 119 -9.26 -6.75 -4.72
N GLN A 120 -10.14 -6.09 -5.48
CA GLN A 120 -9.79 -5.51 -6.78
C GLN A 120 -8.93 -4.26 -6.63
N GLY A 121 -9.34 -3.33 -5.77
CA GLY A 121 -8.54 -2.12 -5.52
C GLY A 121 -7.21 -2.44 -4.83
N LYS A 122 -7.18 -3.48 -3.97
CA LYS A 122 -5.91 -4.02 -3.45
C LYS A 122 -5.02 -4.55 -4.56
N ALA A 123 -5.55 -5.39 -5.46
CA ALA A 123 -4.76 -5.95 -6.56
C ALA A 123 -4.22 -4.87 -7.51
N PHE A 124 -4.99 -3.81 -7.76
CA PHE A 124 -4.52 -2.63 -8.48
C PHE A 124 -3.35 -1.95 -7.76
N LEU A 125 -3.52 -1.61 -6.48
CA LEU A 125 -2.47 -0.95 -5.69
C LEU A 125 -1.21 -1.81 -5.55
N ASP A 126 -1.37 -3.12 -5.37
CA ASP A 126 -0.27 -4.07 -5.34
C ASP A 126 0.48 -4.09 -6.67
N GLY A 127 -0.26 -4.11 -7.79
CA GLY A 127 0.29 -4.12 -9.13
C GLY A 127 1.14 -2.88 -9.41
N VAL A 128 0.60 -1.69 -9.12
CA VAL A 128 1.34 -0.43 -9.35
C VAL A 128 2.49 -0.23 -8.35
N LEU A 129 2.44 -0.81 -7.15
CA LEU A 129 3.50 -0.71 -6.13
C LEU A 129 4.54 -1.84 -6.19
N ASN A 130 4.33 -2.86 -7.02
CA ASN A 130 5.11 -4.11 -7.01
C ASN A 130 6.64 -3.88 -7.08
N PHE A 131 7.10 -3.13 -8.09
CA PHE A 131 8.51 -2.81 -8.25
C PHE A 131 8.68 -1.52 -9.08
N ASN A 132 9.28 -0.49 -8.48
CA ASN A 132 9.28 0.85 -9.02
C ASN A 132 10.63 1.54 -8.85
N ASN A 133 10.87 2.58 -9.64
CA ASN A 133 11.97 3.51 -9.35
C ASN A 133 11.61 4.36 -8.13
N TYR A 134 12.63 4.73 -7.37
CA TYR A 134 12.50 5.50 -6.15
C TYR A 134 13.53 6.62 -6.11
N LYS A 135 13.10 7.81 -5.68
CA LYS A 135 14.01 8.93 -5.40
C LYS A 135 13.74 9.47 -4.01
N TYR A 136 14.83 9.70 -3.27
CA TYR A 136 14.80 10.42 -2.00
C TYR A 136 15.84 11.52 -1.98
N LEU A 137 15.41 12.74 -1.66
CA LEU A 137 16.28 13.89 -1.51
C LEU A 137 15.67 14.93 -0.58
N HIS A 138 16.43 15.41 0.39
CA HIS A 138 16.04 16.52 1.29
C HIS A 138 14.66 16.34 1.95
N GLY A 139 14.35 15.13 2.45
CA GLY A 139 13.08 14.85 3.10
C GLY A 139 11.89 14.72 2.14
N ARG A 140 12.16 14.54 0.84
CA ARG A 140 11.16 14.27 -0.20
C ARG A 140 11.40 12.87 -0.74
N ALA A 141 10.37 12.05 -0.79
CA ALA A 141 10.39 10.73 -1.38
C ALA A 141 9.40 10.68 -2.54
N ALA A 142 9.78 10.05 -3.65
CA ALA A 142 8.90 9.79 -4.77
C ALA A 142 9.04 8.33 -5.21
N ILE A 143 7.92 7.60 -5.25
CA ILE A 143 7.84 6.24 -5.82
C ILE A 143 7.19 6.39 -7.20
N TYR A 144 7.92 6.08 -8.27
CA TYR A 144 7.45 6.27 -9.63
C TYR A 144 6.68 5.05 -10.11
N VAL A 145 5.36 5.14 -10.03
CA VAL A 145 4.41 4.09 -10.38
C VAL A 145 3.95 4.20 -11.81
N PRO A 146 3.64 3.09 -12.50
CA PRO A 146 3.07 3.14 -13.85
C PRO A 146 1.71 3.83 -13.82
N ALA A 147 1.44 4.62 -14.86
CA ALA A 147 0.13 5.19 -15.13
C ALA A 147 -0.09 5.26 -16.64
N SER A 148 -1.19 4.69 -17.12
CA SER A 148 -1.53 4.65 -18.55
C SER A 148 -1.67 6.02 -19.20
N ASP A 149 -2.07 7.04 -18.43
CA ASP A 149 -2.20 8.42 -18.86
C ASP A 149 -1.00 9.31 -18.47
N ALA A 150 0.14 8.74 -18.05
CA ALA A 150 1.33 9.50 -17.65
C ALA A 150 1.79 10.50 -18.73
N ALA A 151 1.74 10.14 -20.01
CA ALA A 151 2.08 11.04 -21.11
C ALA A 151 1.12 12.24 -21.23
N LEU A 152 -0.15 12.07 -20.87
CA LEU A 152 -1.13 13.16 -20.79
C LEU A 152 -0.86 14.04 -19.57
N GLN A 153 -0.51 13.43 -18.43
CA GLN A 153 -0.28 14.13 -17.16
C GLN A 153 1.04 14.91 -17.13
N CYS A 154 2.09 14.38 -17.74
CA CYS A 154 3.48 14.86 -17.62
C CYS A 154 4.13 15.20 -18.96
N GLY A 155 3.44 14.99 -20.07
CA GLY A 155 3.94 15.23 -21.42
C GLY A 155 4.88 14.15 -21.95
N GLY A 156 5.21 14.29 -23.24
CA GLY A 156 6.22 13.48 -23.91
C GLY A 156 5.92 11.98 -23.93
N SER A 157 6.93 11.17 -23.61
CA SER A 157 6.87 9.71 -23.54
C SER A 157 6.82 9.19 -22.10
N ALA A 158 6.29 9.99 -21.16
CA ALA A 158 6.19 9.58 -19.76
C ALA A 158 5.32 8.32 -19.62
N THR A 159 5.82 7.35 -18.86
CA THR A 159 5.14 6.06 -18.57
C THR A 159 4.81 5.89 -17.09
N THR A 160 5.31 6.79 -16.24
CA THR A 160 5.16 6.74 -14.79
C THR A 160 4.84 8.12 -14.23
N VAL A 161 4.27 8.11 -13.02
CA VAL A 161 4.05 9.28 -12.17
C VAL A 161 4.62 8.98 -10.78
N GLY A 162 5.18 9.99 -10.12
CA GLY A 162 5.69 9.88 -8.78
C GLY A 162 4.59 10.04 -7.72
N LEU A 163 4.48 9.09 -6.80
CA LEU A 163 3.77 9.27 -5.54
C LEU A 163 4.66 10.10 -4.61
N HIS A 164 4.38 11.40 -4.47
CA HIS A 164 5.26 12.29 -3.72
C HIS A 164 4.87 12.36 -2.24
N PHE A 165 5.86 12.11 -1.38
CA PHE A 165 5.76 12.18 0.07
C PHE A 165 6.75 13.20 0.64
N GLN A 166 6.26 14.09 1.51
CA GLN A 166 7.07 15.08 2.22
C GLN A 166 7.18 14.70 3.69
N VAL A 167 8.40 14.57 4.20
CA VAL A 167 8.69 14.33 5.62
C VAL A 167 8.10 15.45 6.46
N LEU A 168 7.33 15.07 7.47
CA LEU A 168 6.75 15.95 8.49
C LEU A 168 7.65 16.06 9.72
N GLY A 169 8.37 14.99 10.06
CA GLY A 169 9.23 14.95 11.23
C GLY A 169 9.35 13.55 11.81
N ARG A 170 9.85 13.48 13.05
CA ARG A 170 9.97 12.24 13.80
C ARG A 170 8.67 11.93 14.54
N VAL A 171 8.34 10.64 14.64
CA VAL A 171 7.33 10.12 15.57
C VAL A 171 8.02 9.63 16.84
N GLN A 172 7.38 9.88 17.99
CA GLN A 172 7.89 9.51 19.32
C GLN A 172 7.48 8.09 19.70
#